data_AF-A0A8B7D8T9-F1
#
_entry.id   AF-A0A8B7D8T9-F1
#
_cell.length_a   1.000
_cell.length_b   1.000
_cell.length_c   1.000
_cell.angle_alpha   90.00
_cell.angle_beta   90.00
_cell.angle_gamma   90.00
#
_symmetry.space_group_name_H-M   'P 1'
#
loop_
_entity.id
_entity.type
_entity.pdbx_description
1 polymer ?
#
loop_
_entity_poly.entity_id
_entity_poly.type
_entity_poly.pdbx_seq_one_letter_code
_entity_poly.pdbx_strand_id
1 'polypeptide(L)'
;MHSFCAGCYSVWKLESSQCPTCRKEVESVYKNHTLNNLSLAYLNLNPNKCRSKEDLLMLDKRNTLNSPKTEMIKCEVVDSDSNDEEDNRNPTVNDFPRPFHLRSSFKCRECVGYSSSDSTDSDNLYQRSNTGNICQEGDTHLICSCCFRLISAVPPLSDRRCVCCGRFFCHLYWKCSKPGCRGCLSKFKDMDLDEKHLSELISKNPFESEILKNYLVSKNMKIKDLLTHCLQKLDLKQFTTTKFGSKHK
;
A
#
# COMPACT_ATOMS: atom_id res chain seq x y z
N MET A 1 -9.49 4.27 -8.12
CA MET A 1 -9.33 3.28 -9.20
C MET A 1 -10.31 2.14 -8.95
N HIS A 2 -11.28 1.93 -9.85
CA HIS A 2 -12.21 0.81 -9.80
C HIS A 2 -11.79 -0.23 -10.85
N SER A 3 -11.82 -1.51 -10.49
CA SER A 3 -11.35 -2.61 -11.36
C SER A 3 -12.53 -3.45 -11.83
N PHE A 4 -12.57 -3.77 -13.11
CA PHE A 4 -13.64 -4.52 -13.74
C PHE A 4 -13.06 -5.58 -14.68
N CYS A 5 -13.87 -6.58 -15.04
CA CYS A 5 -13.56 -7.42 -16.18
C CYS A 5 -13.58 -6.55 -17.46
N ALA A 6 -12.54 -6.69 -18.30
CA ALA A 6 -12.41 -5.90 -19.52
C ALA A 6 -13.60 -6.09 -20.47
N GLY A 7 -14.09 -7.31 -20.66
CA GLY A 7 -15.29 -7.56 -21.48
C GLY A 7 -16.55 -6.89 -20.93
N CYS A 8 -16.79 -6.94 -19.62
CA CYS A 8 -17.96 -6.28 -19.00
C CYS A 8 -17.89 -4.76 -19.10
N TYR A 9 -16.70 -4.18 -18.90
CA TYR A 9 -16.53 -2.74 -19.01
C TYR A 9 -16.57 -2.26 -20.46
N SER A 10 -16.09 -3.05 -21.43
CA SER A 10 -16.24 -2.76 -22.86
C SER A 10 -17.69 -2.63 -23.29
N VAL A 11 -18.58 -3.47 -22.77
CA VAL A 11 -20.04 -3.37 -23.04
C VAL A 11 -20.58 -2.06 -22.48
N TRP A 12 -20.26 -1.75 -21.22
CA TRP A 12 -20.71 -0.51 -20.57
C TRP A 12 -20.22 0.75 -21.29
N LYS A 13 -18.97 0.73 -21.78
CA LYS A 13 -18.35 1.86 -22.49
C LYS A 13 -19.09 2.25 -23.78
N LEU A 14 -19.87 1.33 -24.37
CA LEU A 14 -20.70 1.64 -25.55
C LEU A 14 -21.83 2.61 -25.21
N GLU A 15 -22.33 2.57 -23.97
CA GLU A 15 -23.49 3.36 -23.53
C GLU A 15 -23.08 4.56 -22.67
N SER A 16 -21.93 4.51 -21.98
CA SER A 16 -21.50 5.57 -21.08
C SER A 16 -19.98 5.71 -20.98
N SER A 17 -19.52 6.96 -20.99
CA SER A 17 -18.13 7.35 -20.68
C SER A 17 -17.83 7.40 -19.17
N GLN A 18 -18.85 7.18 -18.32
CA GLN A 18 -18.71 7.24 -16.87
C GLN A 18 -18.42 5.88 -16.25
N CYS A 19 -17.76 5.88 -15.08
CA CYS A 19 -17.47 4.67 -14.33
C CYS A 19 -18.76 4.02 -13.78
N PRO A 20 -18.97 2.71 -13.96
CA PRO A 20 -20.17 2.01 -13.47
C PRO A 20 -20.41 2.13 -11.96
N THR A 21 -19.34 2.25 -11.18
CA THR A 21 -19.42 2.27 -9.71
C THR A 21 -19.65 3.67 -9.16
N CYS A 22 -18.95 4.69 -9.69
CA CYS A 22 -18.97 6.03 -9.11
C CYS A 22 -19.54 7.13 -10.01
N ARG A 23 -19.93 6.79 -11.26
CA ARG A 23 -20.48 7.71 -12.27
C ARG A 23 -19.62 8.95 -12.58
N LYS A 24 -18.34 8.92 -12.22
CA LYS A 24 -17.36 9.92 -12.64
C LYS A 24 -16.86 9.60 -14.04
N GLU A 25 -16.51 10.62 -14.81
CA GLU A 25 -15.89 10.44 -16.13
C GLU A 25 -14.59 9.62 -16.03
N VAL A 26 -14.37 8.74 -17.00
CA VAL A 26 -13.20 7.88 -17.03
C VAL A 26 -12.11 8.53 -17.88
N GLU A 27 -11.06 9.01 -17.22
CA GLU A 27 -9.90 9.63 -17.87
C GLU A 27 -9.03 8.60 -18.61
N SER A 28 -8.82 7.42 -18.03
CA SER A 28 -7.94 6.41 -18.59
C SER A 28 -8.24 5.00 -18.06
N VAL A 29 -7.82 3.99 -18.82
CA VAL A 29 -8.06 2.57 -18.52
C VAL A 29 -6.77 1.78 -18.72
N TYR A 30 -6.37 1.01 -17.71
CA TYR A 30 -5.13 0.23 -17.71
C TYR A 30 -5.37 -1.22 -17.29
N LYS A 31 -4.55 -2.13 -17.83
CA LYS A 31 -4.53 -3.54 -17.39
C LYS A 31 -3.92 -3.63 -15.99
N ASN A 32 -4.64 -4.24 -15.06
CA ASN A 32 -4.15 -4.49 -13.71
C ASN A 32 -3.53 -5.89 -13.61
N HIS A 33 -2.22 -5.98 -13.87
CA HIS A 33 -1.47 -7.25 -13.86
C HIS A 33 -1.49 -7.93 -12.47
N THR A 34 -1.47 -7.16 -11.39
CA THR A 34 -1.51 -7.71 -10.03
C THR A 34 -2.82 -8.43 -9.75
N LEU A 35 -3.96 -7.81 -10.05
CA LEU A 35 -5.26 -8.47 -9.89
C LEU A 35 -5.42 -9.67 -10.82
N ASN A 36 -4.89 -9.58 -12.04
CA ASN A 36 -4.90 -10.70 -12.98
C ASN A 36 -4.12 -11.90 -12.42
N ASN A 37 -2.91 -11.68 -11.93
CA ASN A 37 -2.07 -12.75 -11.36
C ASN A 37 -2.72 -13.38 -10.12
N LEU A 38 -3.36 -12.58 -9.26
CA LEU A 38 -4.10 -13.09 -8.11
C LEU A 38 -5.31 -13.93 -8.54
N SER A 39 -6.05 -13.50 -9.58
CA SER A 39 -7.16 -14.30 -10.11
C SER A 39 -6.71 -15.61 -10.72
N LEU A 40 -5.58 -15.62 -11.45
CA LEU A 40 -5.00 -16.83 -12.03
C LEU A 40 -4.54 -17.80 -10.94
N ALA A 41 -3.85 -17.32 -9.91
CA ALA A 41 -3.44 -18.13 -8.77
C ALA A 41 -4.65 -18.75 -8.05
N TYR A 42 -5.74 -17.99 -7.89
CA TYR A 42 -6.97 -18.50 -7.28
C TYR A 42 -7.63 -19.60 -8.11
N LEU A 43 -7.71 -19.43 -9.43
CA LEU A 43 -8.29 -20.41 -10.35
C LEU A 43 -7.44 -21.69 -10.44
N ASN A 44 -6.11 -21.57 -10.37
CA ASN A 44 -5.22 -22.73 -10.30
C ASN A 44 -5.49 -23.59 -9.07
N LEU A 45 -5.81 -22.97 -7.94
CA LEU A 45 -6.18 -23.66 -6.70
C LEU A 45 -7.64 -24.15 -6.68
N ASN A 46 -8.49 -23.64 -7.56
CA ASN A 46 -9.93 -23.95 -7.60
C ASN A 46 -10.41 -24.16 -9.06
N PRO A 47 -10.02 -25.26 -9.73
CA PRO A 47 -10.36 -25.48 -11.14
C PRO A 47 -11.87 -25.54 -11.40
N ASN A 48 -12.65 -26.03 -10.43
CA ASN A 48 -14.11 -26.12 -10.47
C ASN A 48 -14.83 -24.75 -10.47
N LYS A 49 -14.11 -23.65 -10.19
CA LYS A 49 -14.65 -22.28 -10.24
C LYS A 49 -14.26 -21.54 -11.52
N CYS A 50 -13.53 -22.20 -12.42
CA CYS A 50 -13.22 -21.63 -13.72
C CYS A 50 -14.51 -21.53 -14.55
N ARG A 51 -14.63 -20.45 -15.34
CA ARG A 51 -15.73 -20.33 -16.31
C ARG A 51 -15.58 -21.39 -17.40
N SER A 52 -16.69 -21.68 -18.08
CA SER A 52 -16.65 -22.50 -19.30
C SER A 52 -15.75 -21.85 -20.36
N LYS A 53 -15.19 -22.67 -21.27
CA LYS A 53 -14.34 -22.15 -22.35
C LYS A 53 -15.14 -21.25 -23.29
N GLU A 54 -16.40 -21.60 -23.50
CA GLU A 54 -17.36 -20.88 -24.31
C GLU A 54 -17.62 -19.47 -23.75
N ASP A 55 -17.81 -19.35 -22.44
CA ASP A 55 -18.01 -18.06 -21.78
C ASP A 55 -16.78 -17.16 -21.85
N LEU A 56 -15.58 -17.73 -21.71
CA LEU A 56 -14.32 -16.99 -21.83
C LEU A 56 -14.15 -16.43 -23.24
N LEU A 57 -14.38 -17.24 -24.27
CA LEU A 57 -14.33 -16.81 -25.67
C LEU A 57 -15.35 -15.71 -25.97
N MET A 58 -16.56 -15.84 -25.43
CA MET A 58 -17.58 -14.79 -25.57
C MET A 58 -17.17 -13.47 -24.89
N LEU A 59 -16.54 -13.53 -23.72
CA LEU A 59 -16.07 -12.35 -23.00
C LEU A 59 -14.88 -11.68 -23.71
N ASP A 60 -13.96 -12.47 -24.25
CA ASP A 60 -12.82 -11.96 -25.02
C ASP A 60 -13.28 -11.31 -26.34
N LYS A 61 -14.27 -11.90 -27.02
CA LYS A 61 -14.86 -11.31 -28.23
C LYS A 61 -15.51 -9.95 -27.96
N ARG A 62 -16.08 -9.74 -26.76
CA ARG A 62 -16.69 -8.47 -26.35
C ARG A 62 -15.67 -7.43 -25.87
N ASN A 63 -14.43 -7.84 -25.61
CA ASN A 63 -13.40 -6.96 -25.08
C ASN A 63 -12.76 -6.10 -26.18
N THR A 64 -13.25 -4.88 -26.32
CA THR A 64 -12.74 -3.86 -27.25
C THR A 64 -11.46 -3.17 -26.78
N LEU A 65 -11.03 -3.41 -25.54
CA LEU A 65 -9.84 -2.81 -24.93
C LEU A 65 -8.57 -3.64 -25.13
N ASN A 66 -8.67 -4.78 -25.83
CA ASN A 66 -7.54 -5.63 -26.18
C ASN A 66 -6.81 -5.20 -27.47
N SER A 67 -7.30 -4.17 -28.18
CA SER A 67 -6.65 -3.66 -29.39
C SER A 67 -5.32 -3.00 -29.07
N PRO A 68 -4.26 -3.21 -29.88
CA PRO A 68 -2.95 -2.57 -29.72
C PRO A 68 -2.99 -1.03 -29.95
N LYS A 69 -4.16 -0.47 -30.28
CA LYS A 69 -4.41 0.96 -30.56
C LYS A 69 -5.02 1.73 -29.38
N THR A 70 -4.83 1.28 -28.14
CA THR A 70 -4.87 2.26 -27.05
C THR A 70 -3.49 2.86 -27.05
N GLU A 71 -3.35 4.08 -27.57
CA GLU A 71 -2.09 4.82 -27.69
C GLU A 71 -1.29 4.67 -26.39
N MET A 72 -0.35 3.73 -26.44
CA MET A 72 0.78 3.75 -25.55
C MET A 72 1.46 5.04 -25.95
N ILE A 73 1.48 6.03 -25.05
CA ILE A 73 2.41 7.14 -25.18
C ILE A 73 3.78 6.46 -25.31
N LYS A 74 4.27 6.40 -26.55
CA LYS A 74 5.67 6.20 -26.84
C LYS A 74 6.30 7.48 -26.29
N CYS A 75 6.84 7.42 -25.07
CA CYS A 75 7.85 8.39 -24.70
C CYS A 75 8.94 8.22 -25.75
N GLU A 76 8.98 9.14 -26.71
CA GLU A 76 10.09 9.29 -27.62
C GLU A 76 11.28 9.65 -26.73
N VAL A 77 12.04 8.61 -26.39
CA VAL A 77 13.44 8.76 -26.03
C VAL A 77 14.10 9.32 -27.27
N VAL A 78 14.54 10.58 -27.16
CA VAL A 78 15.60 11.11 -28.02
C VAL A 78 16.86 10.30 -27.71
N ASP A 79 17.00 9.17 -28.39
CA ASP A 79 18.23 8.39 -28.40
C ASP A 79 19.31 9.24 -29.08
N SER A 80 20.26 9.70 -28.28
CA SER A 80 21.56 10.14 -28.78
C SER A 80 22.53 8.99 -28.56
N ASP A 81 22.86 8.31 -29.67
CA ASP A 81 24.01 7.46 -29.96
C ASP A 81 24.59 6.55 -28.87
N SER A 82 24.54 5.22 -29.11
CA SER A 82 25.69 4.45 -29.60
C SER A 82 25.52 2.92 -29.42
N ASN A 83 25.46 2.21 -30.55
CA ASN A 83 26.07 0.91 -30.88
C ASN A 83 25.97 -0.34 -29.97
N ASP A 84 25.40 -1.39 -30.59
CA ASP A 84 25.95 -2.75 -30.74
C ASP A 84 25.89 -3.77 -29.58
N GLU A 85 24.97 -4.73 -29.71
CA GLU A 85 25.21 -6.17 -29.99
C GLU A 85 24.20 -7.12 -29.32
N GLU A 86 23.74 -8.08 -30.13
CA GLU A 86 22.86 -9.18 -29.74
C GLU A 86 23.56 -10.15 -28.77
N ASP A 87 22.96 -10.49 -27.62
CA ASP A 87 23.31 -11.74 -26.92
C ASP A 87 22.06 -12.58 -26.63
N ASN A 88 22.19 -13.83 -27.02
CA ASN A 88 21.18 -14.85 -27.18
C ASN A 88 21.36 -15.84 -26.02
N ARG A 89 20.51 -15.80 -24.98
CA ARG A 89 20.56 -16.80 -23.90
C ARG A 89 19.20 -17.37 -23.50
N ASN A 90 19.15 -18.70 -23.63
CA ASN A 90 18.10 -19.64 -23.27
C ASN A 90 17.57 -19.50 -21.82
N PRO A 91 16.30 -19.84 -21.56
CA PRO A 91 15.68 -19.74 -20.23
C PRO A 91 15.99 -20.98 -19.38
N THR A 92 16.75 -20.82 -18.29
CA THR A 92 16.84 -21.84 -17.24
C THR A 92 15.85 -21.56 -16.11
N VAL A 93 14.82 -22.40 -16.05
CA VAL A 93 13.95 -22.74 -14.91
C VAL A 93 14.54 -22.40 -13.54
N ASN A 94 14.00 -21.36 -12.89
CA ASN A 94 13.81 -21.23 -11.44
C ASN A 94 13.05 -19.92 -11.11
N ASP A 95 11.83 -19.76 -11.63
CA ASP A 95 10.94 -18.66 -11.28
C ASP A 95 10.03 -19.02 -10.10
N PHE A 96 10.61 -19.03 -8.90
CA PHE A 96 9.83 -18.63 -7.72
C PHE A 96 9.57 -17.12 -7.83
N PRO A 97 8.35 -16.63 -7.55
CA PRO A 97 8.02 -15.23 -7.74
C PRO A 97 8.83 -14.37 -6.75
N ARG A 98 9.95 -13.82 -7.23
CA ARG A 98 10.69 -12.78 -6.52
C ARG A 98 9.75 -11.60 -6.27
N PRO A 99 9.76 -10.98 -5.08
CA PRO A 99 8.91 -9.84 -4.80
C PRO A 99 9.23 -8.73 -5.81
N PHE A 100 8.22 -8.32 -6.57
CA PHE A 100 8.21 -7.20 -7.53
C PHE A 100 9.53 -6.42 -7.59
N HIS A 101 10.38 -6.73 -8.57
CA HIS A 101 11.45 -5.83 -8.97
C HIS A 101 10.79 -4.52 -9.44
N LEU A 102 10.76 -3.51 -8.57
CA LEU A 102 10.52 -2.15 -9.02
C LEU A 102 11.70 -1.79 -9.93
N ARG A 103 11.38 -1.28 -11.12
CA ARG A 103 12.36 -0.81 -12.10
C ARG A 103 13.40 0.08 -11.40
N SER A 104 14.66 0.00 -11.88
CA SER A 104 15.86 0.72 -11.42
C SER A 104 15.71 2.25 -11.24
N SER A 105 14.56 2.83 -11.59
CA SER A 105 14.25 4.25 -11.47
C SER A 105 13.59 4.66 -10.15
N PHE A 106 13.03 3.74 -9.35
CA PHE A 106 12.42 4.09 -8.07
C PHE A 106 13.42 3.92 -6.93
N LYS A 107 13.90 5.05 -6.39
CA LYS A 107 14.88 5.12 -5.32
C LYS A 107 14.21 5.52 -3.99
N CYS A 108 14.63 4.93 -2.88
CA CYS A 108 14.28 5.46 -1.55
C CYS A 108 15.25 6.60 -1.16
N ARG A 109 14.98 7.31 -0.04
CA ARG A 109 15.84 8.43 0.40
C ARG A 109 17.29 8.02 0.76
N GLU A 110 17.52 6.73 0.98
CA GLU A 110 18.84 6.16 1.32
C GLU A 110 19.61 5.66 0.10
N CYS A 111 18.99 5.63 -1.09
CA CYS A 111 19.66 5.28 -2.33
C CYS A 111 20.60 6.39 -2.81
N VAL A 112 21.73 5.99 -3.39
CA VAL A 112 22.63 6.89 -4.09
C VAL A 112 21.92 7.55 -5.28
N GLY A 113 22.01 8.88 -5.37
CA GLY A 113 21.36 9.66 -6.42
C GLY A 113 19.83 9.72 -6.30
N TYR A 114 19.28 9.67 -5.09
CA TYR A 114 17.90 10.08 -4.84
C TYR A 114 17.76 11.59 -5.08
N SER A 115 17.04 11.97 -6.14
CA SER A 115 16.59 13.35 -6.36
C SER A 115 15.15 13.48 -5.87
N SER A 116 14.92 14.35 -4.89
CA SER A 116 13.55 14.70 -4.51
C SER A 116 12.98 15.55 -5.64
N SER A 117 12.25 14.94 -6.57
CA SER A 117 11.53 15.68 -7.62
C SER A 117 10.32 16.47 -7.09
N ASP A 118 10.03 16.37 -5.78
CA ASP A 118 8.99 17.14 -5.11
C ASP A 118 9.56 18.48 -4.61
N SER A 119 9.43 19.52 -5.44
CA SER A 119 9.92 20.89 -5.23
C SER A 119 9.11 21.73 -4.24
N THR A 120 8.61 21.15 -3.14
CA THR A 120 7.94 21.92 -2.06
C THR A 120 8.63 21.80 -0.70
N ASP A 121 9.81 21.20 -0.64
CA ASP A 121 10.59 21.01 0.60
C ASP A 121 11.75 22.03 0.68
N SER A 122 11.45 23.33 0.63
CA SER A 122 12.47 24.38 0.83
C SER A 122 12.89 24.58 2.30
N ASP A 123 12.28 23.86 3.24
CA ASP A 123 12.58 23.98 4.68
C ASP A 123 13.11 22.68 5.34
N ASN A 124 13.52 21.65 4.58
CA ASN A 124 14.07 20.43 5.16
C ASN A 124 15.42 20.00 4.55
N LEU A 125 16.42 20.87 4.65
CA LEU A 125 17.84 20.50 4.48
C LEU A 125 18.37 19.50 5.54
N TYR A 126 17.50 18.98 6.43
CA TYR A 126 17.86 18.19 7.62
C TYR A 126 17.21 16.80 7.70
N GLN A 127 16.89 16.13 6.59
CA GLN A 127 16.39 14.75 6.67
C GLN A 127 16.95 13.81 5.58
N ARG A 128 18.29 13.71 5.52
CA ARG A 128 18.87 12.37 5.38
C ARG A 128 18.44 11.60 6.63
N SER A 129 17.89 10.39 6.47
CA SER A 129 17.60 9.53 7.62
C SER A 129 18.88 9.44 8.47
N ASN A 130 18.76 9.77 9.77
CA ASN A 130 19.87 9.76 10.72
C ASN A 130 20.33 8.33 11.09
N THR A 131 20.01 7.37 10.23
CA THR A 131 20.28 5.94 10.35
C THR A 131 21.69 5.60 9.87
N GLY A 132 22.32 6.50 9.09
CA GLY A 132 23.65 6.28 8.51
C GLY A 132 23.70 5.20 7.43
N ASN A 133 22.56 4.60 7.07
CA ASN A 133 22.48 3.50 6.14
C ASN A 133 22.31 4.03 4.71
N ILE A 134 23.22 3.65 3.82
CA ILE A 134 23.16 3.93 2.40
C ILE A 134 22.77 2.63 1.70
N CYS A 135 21.71 2.64 0.89
CA CYS A 135 21.31 1.46 0.13
C CYS A 135 22.38 1.14 -0.92
N GLN A 136 22.75 -0.14 -0.98
CA GLN A 136 23.66 -0.69 -1.98
C GLN A 136 22.92 -1.11 -3.26
N GLU A 137 23.69 -1.31 -4.32
CA GLU A 137 23.15 -1.77 -5.60
C GLU A 137 22.59 -3.20 -5.45
N GLY A 138 21.32 -3.39 -5.79
CA GLY A 138 20.61 -4.66 -5.58
C GLY A 138 19.83 -4.75 -4.26
N ASP A 139 19.91 -3.75 -3.38
CA ASP A 139 19.11 -3.72 -2.15
C ASP A 139 17.61 -3.73 -2.45
N THR A 140 16.90 -4.56 -1.69
CA THR A 140 15.44 -4.65 -1.79
C THR A 140 14.78 -3.52 -1.01
N HIS A 141 13.61 -3.10 -1.50
CA HIS A 141 12.85 -2.01 -0.92
C HIS A 141 11.42 -2.45 -0.61
N LEU A 142 10.88 -1.90 0.47
CA LEU A 142 9.51 -2.08 0.94
C LEU A 142 8.68 -0.85 0.61
N ILE A 143 7.37 -0.99 0.46
CA ILE A 143 6.48 0.14 0.21
C ILE A 143 5.73 0.49 1.49
N CYS A 144 5.79 1.76 1.90
CA CYS A 144 4.98 2.27 3.00
C CYS A 144 3.49 2.16 2.67
N SER A 145 2.72 1.45 3.48
CA SER A 145 1.26 1.31 3.29
C SER A 145 0.49 2.61 3.52
N CYS A 146 1.13 3.66 4.05
CA CYS A 146 0.52 4.97 4.27
C CYS A 146 0.82 5.95 3.12
N CYS A 147 2.10 6.14 2.79
CA CYS A 147 2.55 7.16 1.84
C CYS A 147 3.05 6.61 0.51
N PHE A 148 3.08 5.29 0.35
CA PHE A 148 3.55 4.59 -0.85
C PHE A 148 4.99 4.87 -1.28
N ARG A 149 5.77 5.56 -0.45
CA ARG A 149 7.21 5.75 -0.66
C ARG A 149 7.97 4.47 -0.34
N LEU A 150 9.10 4.28 -1.03
CA LEU A 150 10.00 3.17 -0.78
C LEU A 150 10.77 3.35 0.51
N ILE A 151 11.06 2.24 1.17
CA ILE A 151 11.82 2.16 2.42
C ILE A 151 12.84 1.03 2.28
N SER A 152 14.03 1.18 2.84
CA SER A 152 15.02 0.11 2.86
C SER A 152 14.46 -1.16 3.51
N ALA A 153 14.67 -2.32 2.86
CA ALA A 153 14.37 -3.63 3.41
C ALA A 153 15.53 -4.24 4.20
N VAL A 154 16.64 -3.49 4.39
CA VAL A 154 17.80 -3.94 5.16
C VAL A 154 17.36 -4.19 6.61
N PRO A 155 17.60 -5.37 7.20
CA PRO A 155 17.24 -5.66 8.59
C PRO A 155 18.03 -4.82 9.61
N PRO A 156 17.52 -4.65 10.85
CA PRO A 156 16.25 -5.16 11.37
C PRO A 156 15.04 -4.32 10.94
N LEU A 157 13.89 -4.97 10.73
CA LEU A 157 12.65 -4.33 10.24
C LEU A 157 11.64 -3.97 11.35
N SER A 158 12.05 -4.00 12.62
CA SER A 158 11.16 -3.81 13.78
C SER A 158 10.53 -2.42 13.85
N ASP A 159 11.21 -1.42 13.30
CA ASP A 159 10.77 -0.02 13.15
C ASP A 159 10.04 0.25 11.82
N ARG A 160 9.84 -0.78 10.99
CA ARG A 160 9.17 -0.68 9.69
C ARG A 160 7.98 -1.60 9.57
N ARG A 161 7.85 -2.64 10.40
CA ARG A 161 6.80 -3.66 10.32
C ARG A 161 5.83 -3.58 11.50
N CYS A 162 4.54 -3.52 11.20
CA CYS A 162 3.50 -3.65 12.24
C CYS A 162 3.41 -5.11 12.71
N VAL A 163 3.56 -5.35 14.02
CA VAL A 163 3.46 -6.69 14.62
C VAL A 163 2.05 -7.29 14.46
N CYS A 164 1.02 -6.44 14.44
CA CYS A 164 -0.38 -6.89 14.40
C CYS A 164 -0.81 -7.36 13.01
N CYS A 165 -0.45 -6.63 11.95
CA CYS A 165 -0.93 -6.88 10.59
C CYS A 165 0.17 -7.27 9.59
N GLY A 166 1.44 -7.22 9.99
CA GLY A 166 2.60 -7.56 9.17
C GLY A 166 2.96 -6.55 8.06
N ARG A 167 2.16 -5.49 7.87
CA ARG A 167 2.41 -4.45 6.85
C ARG A 167 3.55 -3.52 7.22
N PHE A 168 4.08 -2.85 6.20
CA PHE A 168 5.23 -1.95 6.32
C PHE A 168 4.84 -0.47 6.31
N PHE A 169 5.52 0.31 7.14
CA PHE A 169 5.26 1.73 7.38
C PHE A 169 6.57 2.44 7.72
N CYS A 170 6.68 3.70 7.33
CA CYS A 170 7.95 4.40 7.36
C CYS A 170 8.14 5.33 8.57
N HIS A 171 7.11 5.54 9.38
CA HIS A 171 7.11 6.65 10.35
C HIS A 171 8.11 6.46 11.50
N LEU A 172 8.27 5.25 12.04
CA LEU A 172 9.29 4.99 13.07
C LEU A 172 10.71 5.05 12.51
N TYR A 173 10.90 4.73 11.23
CA TYR A 173 12.22 4.75 10.59
C TYR A 173 12.73 6.17 10.30
N TRP A 174 11.94 6.99 9.61
CA TRP A 174 12.42 8.30 9.11
C TRP A 174 11.40 9.44 9.20
N LYS A 175 10.28 9.23 9.91
CA LYS A 175 9.09 10.11 9.95
C LYS A 175 8.39 10.24 8.59
N CYS A 176 7.11 9.87 8.57
CA CYS A 176 6.30 9.93 7.35
C CYS A 176 5.95 11.38 7.02
N SER A 177 6.25 11.83 5.80
CA SER A 177 5.99 13.19 5.32
C SER A 177 4.64 13.36 4.60
N LYS A 178 3.77 12.34 4.62
CA LYS A 178 2.45 12.45 3.97
C LYS A 178 1.58 13.48 4.70
N PRO A 179 0.98 14.46 4.00
CA PRO A 179 0.02 15.38 4.62
C PRO A 179 -1.10 14.62 5.34
N GLY A 180 -1.38 15.01 6.59
CA GLY A 180 -2.38 14.36 7.44
C GLY A 180 -1.94 13.06 8.13
N CYS A 181 -0.71 12.57 7.90
CA CYS A 181 -0.19 11.42 8.64
C CYS A 181 0.27 11.84 10.05
N ARG A 182 -0.39 11.30 11.08
CA ARG A 182 -0.02 11.54 12.50
C ARG A 182 0.97 10.54 13.10
N GLY A 183 1.42 9.57 12.31
CA GLY A 183 2.22 8.46 12.81
C GLY A 183 1.75 7.13 12.26
N CYS A 184 2.06 6.83 10.99
CA CYS A 184 1.57 5.59 10.36
C CYS A 184 2.17 4.30 10.97
N LEU A 185 3.17 4.44 11.83
CA LEU A 185 3.64 3.42 12.75
C LEU A 185 4.16 4.10 14.01
N SER A 186 3.79 3.57 15.16
CA SER A 186 4.25 3.99 16.48
C SER A 186 4.18 2.83 17.46
N LYS A 187 4.88 2.95 18.60
CA LYS A 187 4.67 2.01 19.71
C LYS A 187 3.25 2.22 20.22
N PHE A 188 2.61 1.15 20.71
CA PHE A 188 1.20 1.24 21.14
C PHE A 188 0.97 2.29 22.24
N LYS A 189 1.94 2.45 23.15
CA LYS A 189 1.93 3.49 24.19
C LYS A 189 2.07 4.93 23.67
N ASP A 190 2.63 5.10 22.48
CA ASP A 190 2.94 6.39 21.87
C ASP A 190 1.94 6.74 20.75
N MET A 191 0.81 6.02 20.65
CA MET A 191 -0.21 6.33 19.64
C MET A 191 -0.85 7.69 19.91
N ASP A 192 -0.94 8.51 18.87
CA ASP A 192 -1.59 9.81 18.97
C ASP A 192 -3.10 9.66 18.84
N LEU A 193 -3.76 9.58 19.99
CA LEU A 193 -5.22 9.57 20.10
C LEU A 193 -5.73 11.00 20.30
N ASP A 194 -6.68 11.41 19.47
CA ASP A 194 -7.35 12.71 19.57
C ASP A 194 -8.83 12.56 19.98
N GLU A 195 -9.52 13.69 20.15
CA GLU A 195 -10.94 13.72 20.56
C GLU A 195 -11.87 13.03 19.55
N LYS A 196 -11.49 12.95 18.27
CA LYS A 196 -12.29 12.25 17.26
C LYS A 196 -12.30 10.75 17.54
N HIS A 197 -11.17 10.19 17.96
CA HIS A 197 -11.10 8.79 18.37
C HIS A 197 -11.97 8.52 19.60
N LEU A 198 -12.11 9.50 20.51
CA LEU A 198 -12.91 9.36 21.70
C LEU A 198 -14.41 9.28 21.40
N SER A 199 -14.90 10.01 20.38
CA SER A 199 -16.32 10.02 19.99
C SER A 199 -16.87 8.67 19.54
N GLU A 200 -16.01 7.77 19.05
CA GLU A 200 -16.41 6.46 18.51
C GLU A 200 -15.78 5.29 19.29
N LEU A 201 -15.12 5.57 20.41
CA LEU A 201 -14.28 4.61 21.13
C LEU A 201 -15.08 3.43 21.68
N ILE A 202 -16.25 3.72 22.26
CA ILE A 202 -17.09 2.68 22.88
C ILE A 202 -18.02 2.12 21.81
N SER A 203 -17.57 1.07 21.12
CA SER A 203 -18.38 0.32 20.15
C SER A 203 -19.05 1.18 19.07
N LYS A 204 -18.46 2.33 18.72
CA LYS A 204 -19.03 3.35 17.83
C LYS A 204 -20.38 3.91 18.31
N ASN A 205 -20.65 3.86 19.61
CA ASN A 205 -21.82 4.45 20.22
C ASN A 205 -21.47 5.88 20.70
N PRO A 206 -22.08 6.93 20.12
CA PRO A 206 -21.78 8.31 20.48
C PRO A 206 -22.22 8.66 21.90
N PHE A 207 -23.34 8.10 22.39
CA PHE A 207 -23.88 8.39 23.72
C PHE A 207 -22.98 7.85 24.83
N GLU A 208 -22.57 6.59 24.71
CA GLU A 208 -21.63 5.97 25.67
C GLU A 208 -20.27 6.69 25.64
N SER A 209 -19.81 7.04 24.44
CA SER A 209 -18.58 7.78 24.25
C SER A 209 -18.65 9.18 24.87
N GLU A 210 -19.82 9.82 24.88
CA GLU A 210 -20.05 11.09 25.55
C GLU A 210 -20.06 10.97 27.08
N ILE A 211 -20.62 9.88 27.62
CA ILE A 211 -20.51 9.57 29.06
C ILE A 211 -19.04 9.43 29.46
N LEU A 212 -18.25 8.70 28.67
CA LEU A 212 -16.81 8.56 28.91
C LEU A 212 -16.07 9.90 28.84
N LYS A 213 -16.40 10.76 27.85
CA LYS A 213 -15.85 12.12 27.76
C LYS A 213 -16.11 12.92 29.03
N ASN A 214 -17.37 12.94 29.46
CA ASN A 214 -17.78 13.68 30.65
C ASN A 214 -17.08 13.14 31.91
N TYR A 215 -16.91 11.82 32.02
CA TYR A 215 -16.16 11.19 33.09
C TYR A 215 -14.69 11.64 33.09
N LEU A 216 -14.01 11.62 31.94
CA LEU A 216 -12.62 12.05 31.83
C LEU A 216 -12.43 13.52 32.22
N VAL A 217 -13.34 14.39 31.78
CA VAL A 217 -13.34 15.81 32.17
C VAL A 217 -13.53 15.96 33.69
N SER A 218 -14.48 15.24 34.29
CA SER A 218 -14.73 15.30 35.74
C SER A 218 -13.54 14.83 36.59
N LYS A 219 -12.71 13.93 36.04
CA LYS A 219 -11.50 13.41 36.70
C LYS A 219 -10.24 14.18 36.31
N ASN A 220 -10.34 15.22 35.49
CA ASN A 220 -9.22 15.97 34.92
C ASN A 220 -8.17 15.04 34.25
N MET A 221 -8.65 14.03 33.51
CA MET A 221 -7.81 13.04 32.83
C MET A 221 -7.88 13.23 31.32
N LYS A 222 -6.73 13.13 30.64
CA LYS A 222 -6.67 13.11 29.17
C LYS A 222 -6.80 11.67 28.65
N ILE A 223 -7.13 11.53 27.37
CA ILE A 223 -7.20 10.21 26.71
C ILE A 223 -5.86 9.44 26.76
N LYS A 224 -4.73 10.15 26.78
CA LYS A 224 -3.39 9.56 26.94
C LYS A 224 -3.19 8.98 28.33
N ASP A 225 -3.75 9.60 29.36
CA ASP A 225 -3.70 9.11 30.74
C ASP A 225 -4.58 7.87 30.89
N LEU A 226 -5.77 7.89 30.27
CA LEU A 226 -6.63 6.71 30.17
C LEU A 226 -5.92 5.54 29.48
N LEU A 227 -5.28 5.77 28.33
CA LEU A 227 -4.52 4.75 27.62
C LEU A 227 -3.41 4.18 28.51
N THR A 228 -2.65 5.04 29.19
CA THR A 228 -1.59 4.62 30.11
C THR A 228 -2.13 3.75 31.24
N HIS A 229 -3.26 4.13 31.83
CA HIS A 229 -3.92 3.35 32.88
C HIS A 229 -4.40 1.98 32.36
N CYS A 230 -4.97 1.94 31.15
CA CYS A 230 -5.37 0.69 30.50
C CYS A 230 -4.17 -0.23 30.21
N LEU A 231 -3.03 0.33 29.78
CA LEU A 231 -1.80 -0.41 29.55
C LEU A 231 -1.25 -1.01 30.85
N GLN A 232 -1.23 -0.24 31.94
CA GLN A 232 -0.83 -0.77 33.25
C GLN A 232 -1.71 -1.95 33.69
N LYS A 233 -3.03 -1.84 33.51
CA LYS A 233 -3.96 -2.94 33.82
C LYS A 233 -3.79 -4.14 32.89
N LEU A 234 -3.37 -3.92 31.64
CA LEU A 234 -3.02 -4.98 30.71
C LEU A 234 -1.73 -5.71 31.15
N ASP A 235 -0.70 -4.98 31.58
CA ASP A 235 0.55 -5.54 32.12
C ASP A 235 0.29 -6.36 33.40
N LEU A 236 -0.62 -5.88 34.24
CA LEU A 236 -1.10 -6.59 35.44
C LEU A 236 -2.06 -7.75 35.12
N LYS A 237 -2.33 -8.05 33.85
CA LYS A 237 -3.26 -9.08 33.38
C LYS A 237 -4.71 -8.93 33.88
N GLN A 238 -5.09 -7.73 34.34
CA GLN A 238 -6.47 -7.41 34.73
C GLN A 238 -7.34 -7.15 33.49
N PHE A 239 -6.74 -6.59 32.44
CA PHE A 239 -7.37 -6.45 31.13
C PHE A 239 -6.84 -7.50 30.17
N THR A 240 -7.68 -7.89 29.21
CA THR A 240 -7.32 -8.82 28.14
C THR A 240 -7.68 -8.21 26.79
N THR A 241 -6.97 -8.62 25.75
CA THR A 241 -7.28 -8.23 24.36
C THR A 241 -7.97 -9.42 23.69
N THR A 242 -9.14 -9.20 23.08
CA THR A 242 -10.00 -10.32 22.66
C THR A 242 -9.61 -10.95 21.32
N LYS A 243 -8.78 -10.34 20.46
CA LYS A 243 -8.32 -10.96 19.21
C LYS A 243 -7.00 -10.38 18.71
N PHE A 244 -5.89 -11.09 18.98
CA PHE A 244 -4.78 -11.17 18.03
C PHE A 244 -4.91 -12.52 17.33
N GLY A 245 -5.36 -12.50 16.08
CA GLY A 245 -5.44 -13.73 15.29
C GLY A 245 -4.05 -14.31 15.11
N SER A 246 -3.73 -15.36 15.87
CA SER A 246 -2.65 -16.29 15.59
C SER A 246 -2.87 -16.91 14.20
N LYS A 247 -2.41 -16.22 13.16
CA LYS A 247 -2.16 -16.81 11.84
C LYS A 247 -0.65 -16.92 11.64
N HIS A 248 -0.03 -17.71 12.49
CA HIS A 248 1.25 -18.35 12.22
C HIS A 248 1.09 -19.84 12.54
N LYS A 249 0.65 -20.58 11.53
CA LYS A 249 1.00 -21.96 11.27
C LYS A 249 1.33 -22.04 9.79
#